data_AF-A0A2E3QA31-F1
#
_entry.id   AF-A0A2E3QA31-F1
#
_cell.length_a   1.000
_cell.length_b   1.000
_cell.length_c   1.000
_cell.angle_alpha   90.00
_cell.angle_beta   90.00
_cell.angle_gamma   90.00
#
_symmetry.space_group_name_H-M   'P 1'
#
loop_
_entity.id
_entity.type
_entity.pdbx_description
1 polymer ?
#
loop_
_entity_poly.entity_id
_entity_poly.type
_entity_poly.pdbx_seq_one_letter_code
_entity_poly.pdbx_strand_id
1 'polypeptide(L)'
;MSEASFNAILTTLRDAANDNLDHDETARQIINDLDLGGFAIRRSYEVVNYDLPVLVLHQPTRGSGESFGGNPVMKSPSAADLNGETGWLVSWVEHGRTKCAWFDGEGTARKLPDYRVINPKTPCAGAKAARAAIGKAA
;
A
#
# COMPACT_ATOMS: atom_id res chain seq x y z
N MET A 1 14.25 15.36 12.30
CA MET A 1 12.97 15.70 12.96
C MET A 1 13.22 16.94 13.80
N SER A 2 12.35 17.96 13.73
CA SER A 2 12.55 19.17 14.54
C SER A 2 12.10 18.93 15.97
N GLU A 3 12.67 19.68 16.92
CA GLU A 3 12.26 19.63 18.33
C GLU A 3 10.76 19.92 18.51
N ALA A 4 10.21 20.82 17.69
CA ALA A 4 8.79 21.15 17.66
C ALA A 4 7.90 19.96 17.22
N SER A 5 8.33 19.18 16.22
CA SER A 5 7.57 18.00 15.78
C SER A 5 7.65 16.86 16.79
N PHE A 6 8.78 16.71 17.50
CA PHE A 6 8.89 15.76 18.60
C PHE A 6 7.97 16.10 19.78
N ASN A 7 7.94 17.37 20.19
CA ASN A 7 7.09 17.81 21.29
C ASN A 7 5.59 17.69 20.96
N ALA A 8 5.19 17.95 19.72
CA ALA A 8 3.81 17.74 19.27
C ALA A 8 3.38 16.28 19.43
N ILE A 9 4.19 15.33 18.94
CA ILE A 9 3.91 13.89 19.04
C ILE A 9 3.81 13.44 20.52
N LEU A 10 4.70 13.93 21.39
CA LEU A 10 4.67 13.59 22.81
C LEU A 10 3.40 14.09 23.52
N THR A 11 2.92 15.27 23.15
CA THR A 11 1.65 15.80 23.69
C THR A 11 0.48 14.94 23.22
N THR A 12 0.38 14.66 21.93
CA THR A 12 -0.70 13.82 21.40
C THR A 12 -0.70 12.40 21.98
N LEU A 13 0.47 11.80 22.20
CA LEU A 13 0.58 10.49 22.84
C LEU A 13 0.08 10.49 24.29
N ARG A 14 0.28 11.58 25.03
CA ARG A 14 -0.25 11.71 26.40
C ARG A 14 -1.77 11.87 26.39
N ASP A 15 -2.29 12.65 25.47
CA ASP A 15 -3.74 12.87 25.34
C ASP A 15 -4.43 11.57 24.92
N ALA A 16 -3.90 10.86 23.93
CA ALA A 16 -4.40 9.55 23.51
C ALA A 16 -4.34 8.50 24.64
N ALA A 17 -3.30 8.54 25.48
CA ALA A 17 -3.20 7.67 26.65
C ALA A 17 -4.24 8.03 27.74
N ASN A 18 -4.54 9.31 27.93
CA ASN A 18 -5.60 9.75 28.85
C ASN A 18 -7.00 9.35 28.33
N ASP A 19 -7.20 9.43 27.02
CA ASP A 19 -8.45 9.07 26.34
C ASP A 19 -8.59 7.55 26.14
N ASN A 20 -7.57 6.78 26.51
CA ASN A 20 -7.52 5.32 26.43
C ASN A 20 -7.80 4.78 25.01
N LEU A 21 -7.28 5.49 24.00
CA LEU A 21 -7.45 5.16 22.59
C LEU A 21 -6.67 3.91 22.20
N ASP A 22 -7.16 3.19 21.18
CA ASP A 22 -6.40 2.10 20.58
C ASP A 22 -5.24 2.61 19.69
N HIS A 23 -4.44 1.69 19.16
CA HIS A 23 -3.26 2.04 18.35
C HIS A 23 -3.63 2.77 17.04
N ASP A 24 -4.73 2.37 16.40
CA ASP A 24 -5.17 2.96 15.13
C ASP A 24 -5.75 4.36 15.36
N GLU A 25 -6.52 4.53 16.43
CA GLU A 25 -7.08 5.81 16.88
C GLU A 25 -5.99 6.79 17.30
N THR A 26 -5.00 6.33 18.07
CA THR A 26 -3.82 7.12 18.47
C THR A 26 -3.05 7.60 17.24
N ALA A 27 -2.81 6.71 16.27
CA ALA A 27 -2.12 7.07 15.03
C ALA A 27 -2.89 8.12 14.21
N ARG A 28 -4.22 8.00 14.12
CA ARG A 28 -5.07 9.03 13.47
C ARG A 28 -4.99 10.36 14.18
N GLN A 29 -5.02 10.38 15.51
CA GLN A 29 -4.92 11.62 16.28
C GLN A 29 -3.57 12.32 16.07
N ILE A 30 -2.46 11.57 16.08
CA ILE A 30 -1.13 12.11 15.77
C ILE A 30 -1.09 12.73 14.37
N ILE A 31 -1.66 12.05 13.37
CA ILE A 31 -1.72 12.58 12.00
C ILE A 31 -2.52 13.88 11.97
N ASN A 32 -3.69 13.93 12.61
CA ASN A 32 -4.54 15.12 12.64
C ASN A 32 -3.84 16.30 13.34
N ASP A 33 -3.20 16.07 14.48
CA ASP A 33 -2.50 17.12 15.23
C ASP A 33 -1.29 17.67 14.47
N LEU A 34 -0.56 16.80 13.76
CA LEU A 34 0.55 17.21 12.91
C LEU A 34 0.06 18.03 11.69
N ASP A 35 -1.07 17.65 11.09
CA ASP A 35 -1.66 18.39 9.97
C ASP A 35 -2.18 19.77 10.44
N LEU A 36 -2.88 19.83 11.58
CA LEU A 36 -3.30 21.08 12.23
C LEU A 36 -2.10 21.97 12.61
N GLY A 37 -0.99 21.35 13.02
CA GLY A 37 0.28 22.03 13.30
C GLY A 37 0.99 22.57 12.05
N GLY A 38 0.44 22.36 10.86
CA GLY A 38 1.00 22.82 9.58
C GLY A 38 2.20 22.00 9.11
N PHE A 39 2.41 20.80 9.65
CA PHE A 39 3.48 19.92 9.20
C PHE A 39 3.10 19.22 7.91
N ALA A 40 4.02 19.20 6.95
CA ALA A 40 3.83 18.46 5.71
C ALA A 40 3.92 16.95 5.97
N ILE A 41 2.78 16.25 5.97
CA ILE A 41 2.71 14.80 6.10
C ILE A 41 2.85 14.17 4.72
N ARG A 42 4.02 13.61 4.44
CA ARG A 42 4.26 12.85 3.21
C ARG A 42 3.88 11.39 3.43
N ARG A 43 2.93 10.89 2.65
CA ARG A 43 2.64 9.46 2.60
C ARG A 43 3.86 8.70 2.11
N SER A 44 4.15 7.56 2.73
CA SER A 44 5.23 6.67 2.28
C SER A 44 5.01 6.17 0.86
N TYR A 45 3.75 6.10 0.41
CA TYR A 45 3.37 5.61 -0.90
C TYR A 45 2.19 6.40 -1.47
N GLU A 46 2.10 6.43 -2.80
CA GLU A 46 0.98 7.02 -3.54
C GLU A 46 -0.25 6.09 -3.45
N VAL A 47 -1.44 6.70 -3.47
CA VAL A 47 -2.73 5.97 -3.53
C VAL A 47 -2.80 5.21 -4.86
N VAL A 48 -3.31 3.98 -4.82
CA VAL A 48 -3.40 3.13 -6.01
C VAL A 48 -4.67 3.47 -6.79
N ASN A 49 -4.49 3.78 -8.06
CA ASN A 49 -5.57 3.82 -9.04
C ASN A 49 -5.73 2.44 -9.70
N TYR A 50 -6.72 1.68 -9.27
CA TYR A 50 -7.00 0.33 -9.78
C TYR A 50 -7.60 0.30 -11.19
N ASP A 51 -7.96 1.45 -11.78
CA ASP A 51 -8.41 1.54 -13.17
C ASP A 51 -7.23 1.59 -14.16
N LEU A 52 -6.01 1.80 -13.66
CA LEU A 52 -4.77 1.75 -14.42
C LEU A 52 -4.08 0.38 -14.24
N PRO A 53 -3.12 0.02 -15.13
CA PRO A 53 -2.29 -1.15 -14.90
C PRO A 53 -1.67 -1.11 -13.50
N VAL A 54 -1.61 -2.27 -12.84
CA VAL A 54 -1.05 -2.41 -11.50
C VAL A 54 0.05 -3.48 -11.47
N LEU A 55 0.98 -3.32 -10.53
CA LEU A 55 1.98 -4.32 -10.18
C LEU A 55 1.76 -4.77 -8.74
N VAL A 56 1.98 -6.05 -8.48
CA VAL A 56 2.05 -6.61 -7.13
C VAL A 56 3.52 -6.74 -6.75
N LEU A 57 3.95 -6.00 -5.73
CA LEU A 57 5.27 -6.10 -5.13
C LEU A 57 5.21 -7.11 -3.98
N HIS A 58 6.18 -8.00 -3.94
CA HIS A 58 6.48 -8.84 -2.79
C HIS A 58 7.75 -8.32 -2.14
N GLN A 59 7.65 -7.79 -0.92
CA GLN A 59 8.74 -7.18 -0.14
C GLN A 59 8.86 -7.88 1.21
N PRO A 60 9.40 -9.12 1.24
CA PRO A 60 9.55 -9.85 2.49
C PRO A 60 10.55 -9.15 3.40
N THR A 61 10.33 -9.24 4.71
CA THR A 61 11.25 -8.68 5.74
C THR A 61 12.70 -9.20 5.59
N ARG A 62 12.88 -10.38 5.00
CA ARG A 62 14.18 -10.97 4.64
C ARG A 62 14.13 -11.52 3.23
N GLY A 63 15.07 -11.12 2.38
CA GLY A 63 15.22 -11.62 1.01
C GLY A 63 15.23 -10.50 -0.04
N SER A 64 15.26 -10.88 -1.31
CA SER A 64 15.08 -9.95 -2.43
C SER A 64 13.60 -9.72 -2.69
N GLY A 65 13.21 -8.46 -2.88
CA GLY A 65 11.87 -8.14 -3.33
C GLY A 65 11.66 -8.53 -4.79
N GLU A 66 10.43 -8.94 -5.11
CA GLU A 66 10.02 -9.30 -6.46
C GLU A 66 8.78 -8.51 -6.87
N SER A 67 8.54 -8.43 -8.18
CA SER A 67 7.37 -7.73 -8.73
C SER A 67 6.67 -8.60 -9.77
N PHE A 68 5.35 -8.63 -9.69
CA PHE A 68 4.48 -9.41 -10.57
C PHE A 68 3.47 -8.48 -11.25
N GLY A 69 3.05 -8.83 -12.47
CA GLY A 69 1.91 -8.16 -13.10
C GLY A 69 0.63 -8.47 -12.32
N GLY A 70 -0.07 -7.44 -11.87
CA GLY A 70 -1.35 -7.57 -11.18
C GLY A 70 -2.54 -7.33 -12.10
N ASN A 71 -3.63 -8.01 -11.84
CA ASN A 71 -4.90 -7.84 -12.54
C ASN A 71 -6.03 -7.61 -11.51
N PRO A 72 -6.57 -6.38 -11.41
CA PRO A 72 -7.75 -6.08 -10.59
C PRO A 72 -8.95 -6.84 -11.16
N VAL A 73 -9.57 -7.68 -10.33
CA VAL A 73 -10.67 -8.56 -10.72
C VAL A 73 -12.02 -7.94 -10.38
N MET A 74 -12.13 -7.38 -9.18
CA MET A 74 -13.36 -6.74 -8.72
C MET A 74 -13.10 -5.71 -7.62
N LYS A 75 -13.98 -4.73 -7.53
CA LYS A 75 -14.08 -3.80 -6.39
C LYS A 75 -15.24 -4.26 -5.49
N SER A 76 -15.03 -4.25 -4.18
CA SER A 76 -16.11 -4.43 -3.20
C SER A 76 -16.14 -3.23 -2.25
N PRO A 77 -17.32 -2.67 -1.95
CA PRO A 77 -17.45 -1.63 -0.93
C PRO A 77 -17.16 -2.15 0.48
N SER A 78 -17.23 -3.47 0.70
CA SER A 78 -16.94 -4.13 1.98
C SER A 78 -16.26 -5.47 1.73
N ALA A 79 -14.97 -5.56 2.05
CA ALA A 79 -14.20 -6.79 1.98
C ALA A 79 -13.90 -7.30 3.40
N ALA A 80 -14.29 -8.54 3.70
CA ALA A 80 -14.05 -9.15 5.02
C ALA A 80 -12.55 -9.21 5.37
N ASP A 81 -11.69 -9.41 4.38
CA ASP A 81 -10.23 -9.44 4.53
C ASP A 81 -9.63 -8.07 4.89
N LEU A 82 -10.40 -6.99 4.72
CA LEU A 82 -10.06 -5.62 5.08
C LEU A 82 -10.95 -5.10 6.22
N ASN A 83 -11.43 -5.98 7.11
CA ASN A 83 -12.32 -5.62 8.23
C ASN A 83 -13.61 -4.89 7.82
N GLY A 84 -14.15 -5.19 6.63
CA GLY A 84 -15.35 -4.55 6.11
C GLY A 84 -15.08 -3.24 5.36
N GLU A 85 -13.81 -2.85 5.18
CA GLU A 85 -13.43 -1.68 4.39
C GLU A 85 -13.56 -1.95 2.88
N THR A 86 -13.67 -0.87 2.11
CA THR A 86 -13.67 -0.93 0.64
C THR A 86 -12.30 -1.41 0.14
N GLY A 87 -12.32 -2.30 -0.85
CA GLY A 87 -11.09 -2.82 -1.44
C GLY A 87 -11.26 -3.38 -2.84
N TRP A 88 -10.13 -3.82 -3.39
CA TRP A 88 -10.02 -4.44 -4.71
C TRP A 88 -9.39 -5.82 -4.57
N LEU A 89 -10.05 -6.82 -5.17
CA LEU A 89 -9.47 -8.14 -5.33
C LEU A 89 -8.50 -8.08 -6.50
N VAL A 90 -7.23 -8.33 -6.25
CA VAL A 90 -6.19 -8.37 -7.29
C VAL A 90 -5.66 -9.80 -7.42
N SER A 91 -5.50 -10.26 -8.65
CA SER A 91 -4.89 -11.54 -8.99
C SER A 91 -3.53 -11.34 -9.67
N TRP A 92 -2.57 -12.23 -9.43
CA TRP A 92 -1.27 -12.22 -10.09
C TRP A 92 -0.74 -13.64 -10.25
N VAL A 93 0.25 -13.83 -11.13
CA VAL A 93 0.94 -15.11 -11.31
C VAL A 93 2.33 -15.01 -10.71
N GLU A 94 2.62 -15.89 -9.77
CA GLU A 94 3.91 -16.01 -9.09
C GLU A 94 4.40 -17.45 -9.22
N HIS A 95 5.60 -17.63 -9.78
CA HIS A 95 6.20 -18.96 -9.97
C HIS A 95 5.26 -19.99 -10.63
N GLY A 96 4.46 -19.55 -11.60
CA GLY A 96 3.50 -20.39 -12.33
C GLY A 96 2.19 -20.70 -11.57
N ARG A 97 1.98 -20.11 -10.39
CA ARG A 97 0.75 -20.24 -9.61
C ARG A 97 -0.01 -18.92 -9.58
N THR A 98 -1.32 -18.99 -9.83
CA THR A 98 -2.20 -17.83 -9.66
C THR A 98 -2.48 -17.63 -8.18
N LYS A 99 -2.23 -16.42 -7.69
CA LYS A 99 -2.61 -15.95 -6.36
C LYS A 99 -3.62 -14.81 -6.48
N CYS A 100 -4.39 -14.59 -5.42
CA CYS A 100 -5.26 -13.43 -5.30
C CYS A 100 -5.37 -12.98 -3.85
N ALA A 101 -5.60 -11.68 -3.65
CA ALA A 101 -5.81 -11.08 -2.34
C ALA A 101 -6.57 -9.75 -2.46
N TRP A 102 -7.18 -9.34 -1.34
CA TRP A 102 -7.80 -8.03 -1.21
C TRP A 102 -6.77 -6.99 -0.80
N PHE A 103 -6.78 -5.86 -1.51
CA PHE A 103 -5.97 -4.70 -1.23
C PHE A 103 -6.85 -3.46 -1.04
N ASP A 104 -6.47 -2.61 -0.10
CA ASP A 104 -7.14 -1.34 0.18
C ASP A 104 -6.80 -0.26 -0.87
N GLY A 105 -7.32 0.96 -0.70
CA GLY A 105 -7.01 2.09 -1.61
C GLY A 105 -5.53 2.48 -1.65
N GLU A 106 -4.74 2.10 -0.65
CA GLU A 106 -3.30 2.36 -0.61
C GLU A 106 -2.47 1.22 -1.21
N GLY A 107 -3.13 0.13 -1.63
CA GLY A 107 -2.46 -1.04 -2.16
C GLY A 107 -1.95 -1.99 -1.09
N THR A 108 -2.40 -1.91 0.15
CA THR A 108 -1.95 -2.78 1.24
C THR A 108 -2.94 -3.93 1.44
N ALA A 109 -2.43 -5.13 1.70
CA ALA A 109 -3.23 -6.28 2.10
C ALA A 109 -3.04 -6.60 3.58
N ARG A 110 -4.11 -6.59 4.37
CA ARG A 110 -4.03 -6.91 5.82
C ARG A 110 -3.56 -8.35 6.07
N LYS A 111 -4.01 -9.31 5.24
CA LYS A 111 -3.64 -10.74 5.38
C LYS A 111 -2.28 -11.09 4.77
N LEU A 112 -1.73 -10.23 3.91
CA LEU A 112 -0.46 -10.44 3.20
C LEU A 112 0.40 -9.18 3.35
N PRO A 113 0.96 -8.91 4.55
CA PRO A 113 1.66 -7.66 4.83
C PRO A 113 2.94 -7.48 4.01
N ASP A 114 3.55 -8.58 3.54
CA ASP A 114 4.71 -8.53 2.64
C ASP A 114 4.33 -8.22 1.18
N TYR A 115 3.03 -8.09 0.86
CA TYR A 115 2.55 -7.82 -0.49
C TYR A 115 1.92 -6.43 -0.56
N ARG A 116 2.20 -5.74 -1.67
CA ARG A 116 1.61 -4.43 -1.97
C ARG A 116 1.25 -4.31 -3.43
N VAL A 117 0.16 -3.63 -3.74
CA VAL A 117 -0.18 -3.18 -5.08
C VAL A 117 0.32 -1.76 -5.29
N ILE A 118 0.89 -1.49 -6.47
CA ILE A 118 1.25 -0.14 -6.90
C ILE A 118 0.83 0.07 -8.35
N ASN A 119 0.64 1.33 -8.75
CA ASN A 119 0.69 1.66 -10.17
C ASN A 119 2.16 1.71 -10.61
N PRO A 120 2.53 1.08 -11.73
CA PRO A 120 3.85 1.24 -12.31
C PRO A 120 4.03 2.72 -12.66
N LYS A 121 5.04 3.37 -12.08
CA LYS A 121 5.44 4.69 -12.56
C LYS A 121 5.84 4.53 -14.01
N THR A 122 5.25 5.32 -14.91
CA THR A 122 5.63 5.33 -16.32
C THR A 122 7.16 5.43 -16.37
N PRO A 123 7.88 4.41 -16.85
CA PRO A 123 9.31 4.58 -17.02
C PRO A 123 9.47 5.72 -18.02
N CYS A 124 10.21 6.77 -17.65
CA CYS A 124 10.77 7.69 -18.63
C CYS A 124 11.34 6.84 -19.77
N ALA A 125 10.93 7.12 -21.01
CA ALA A 125 11.25 6.33 -22.20
C ALA A 125 12.71 5.85 -22.16
N GLY A 126 12.92 4.56 -21.88
CA GLY A 126 14.27 4.02 -21.67
C GLY A 126 14.32 2.61 -21.10
N ALA A 127 13.36 2.21 -20.24
CA ALA A 127 13.28 0.82 -19.76
C ALA A 127 12.46 -0.06 -20.73
N LYS A 128 12.94 -0.21 -21.97
CA LYS A 128 12.56 -1.35 -22.80
C LYS A 128 13.27 -2.58 -22.24
N ALA A 129 12.59 -3.35 -21.41
CA ALA A 129 12.91 -4.76 -21.24
C ALA A 129 11.64 -5.56 -20.95
N ALA A 130 11.58 -6.74 -21.58
CA ALA A 130 10.60 -7.82 -21.41
C ALA A 130 9.25 -7.65 -22.11
N ARG A 131 9.19 -8.11 -23.38
CA ARG A 131 8.23 -9.15 -23.84
C ARG A 131 8.25 -9.47 -25.35
N ALA A 132 9.19 -8.97 -26.14
CA ALA A 132 9.27 -9.31 -27.57
C ALA A 132 9.93 -10.68 -27.89
N ALA A 133 10.39 -11.45 -26.90
CA ALA A 133 11.13 -12.71 -27.12
C ALA A 133 10.36 -14.00 -26.76
N ILE A 134 9.08 -13.93 -26.39
CA ILE A 134 8.23 -15.12 -26.24
C ILE A 134 7.31 -15.17 -27.46
N GLY A 135 7.91 -15.52 -28.60
CA GLY A 135 7.26 -15.50 -29.91
C GLY A 135 8.13 -16.10 -31.01
N LYS A 136 8.50 -17.38 -30.86
CA LYS A 136 8.62 -18.31 -32.00
C LYS A 136 7.51 -19.33 -31.75
N ALA A 137 6.38 -19.36 -32.45
CA ALA A 137 6.14 -19.47 -33.89
C ALA A 137 6.81 -20.71 -34.50
N ALA A 138 5.94 -21.67 -34.83
CA ALA A 138 6.11 -22.90 -35.62
C ALA A 138 6.93 -24.04 -34.98
#